data_AF-A0A1I5Q5A8-F1
#
_entry.id   AF-A0A1I5Q5A8-F1
#
_cell.length_a   1.000
_cell.length_b   1.000
_cell.length_c   1.000
_cell.angle_alpha   90.00
_cell.angle_beta   90.00
_cell.angle_gamma   90.00
#
_symmetry.space_group_name_H-M   'P 1'
#
loop_
_entity.id
_entity.type
_entity.pdbx_description
1 polymer ?
#
loop_
_entity_poly.entity_id
_entity_poly.type
_entity_poly.pdbx_seq_one_letter_code
_entity_poly.pdbx_strand_id
1 'polypeptide(L)'
;MTDIMPRGSVAPPASMGLRPLSPNLDPEVQAWVEELRGLWGQVGMSQGRFARTYHFDKSVVSRYLNGHRVPGDQSFLERLLAIKAERGMEVSPEVRTHLAKLWLEALRVRHPHEYRVRIVRDELHAAVVGQREADRYAAHLEEQLAERIRQHGRLKAAWERDRAALQAERDQLEAEITDLTSQLGHARRRATEGEQRCQELEELLYRLETFQSRSDGIPSMESRNYAELEESASLIRTYGLHFVPALLQTEGYASEIIRLSSTGFTDQEIDQRVRLRMNRQEILTGPGAPFLWAAIDEGALRRPIGDPEVMRGQFKHLIEMSRLPKVTIQIMPFGYQGRVSEGGAFTILRFSERNLPDMVYVENLTSTMYLDDPEEVDVYMRSFNTLCIDSMEAKYTVELLDEFLRLTEQTDAHL
;
A
#
# COMPACT_ATOMS: atom_id res chain seq x y z
N MET A 1 -0.68 -65.05 2.11
CA MET A 1 -1.43 -66.22 2.61
C MET A 1 -2.92 -65.97 2.42
N THR A 2 -3.47 -66.37 1.29
CA THR A 2 -4.54 -67.38 1.19
C THR A 2 -4.53 -67.83 -0.26
N ASP A 3 -4.40 -69.13 -0.42
CA ASP A 3 -3.95 -69.88 -1.58
C ASP A 3 -5.14 -70.18 -2.50
N ILE A 4 -5.06 -69.87 -3.80
CA ILE A 4 -5.97 -70.44 -4.80
C ILE A 4 -5.12 -70.89 -6.00
N MET A 5 -4.77 -72.17 -5.95
CA MET A 5 -4.18 -72.96 -7.02
C MET A 5 -4.95 -72.86 -8.35
N PRO A 6 -4.28 -73.06 -9.50
CA PRO A 6 -4.92 -73.06 -10.81
C PRO A 6 -5.73 -74.36 -10.96
N ARG A 7 -7.06 -74.27 -11.03
CA ARG A 7 -7.90 -75.43 -11.34
C ARG A 7 -7.79 -75.74 -12.83
N GLY A 8 -7.42 -76.98 -13.10
CA GLY A 8 -7.24 -77.53 -14.43
C GLY A 8 -8.52 -77.65 -15.24
N SER A 9 -8.29 -77.84 -16.55
CA SER A 9 -9.12 -78.54 -17.54
C SER A 9 -10.49 -78.99 -17.00
N VAL A 10 -11.49 -78.11 -17.15
CA VAL A 10 -12.90 -78.47 -17.02
C VAL A 10 -13.37 -78.90 -18.40
N ALA A 11 -13.73 -80.18 -18.53
CA ALA A 11 -14.35 -80.74 -19.74
C ALA A 11 -15.62 -79.93 -20.11
N PRO A 12 -15.87 -79.65 -21.41
CA PRO A 12 -16.97 -78.79 -21.81
C PRO A 12 -18.32 -79.47 -21.51
N PRO A 13 -19.37 -78.72 -21.07
CA PRO A 13 -20.69 -79.28 -20.90
C PRO A 13 -21.21 -79.83 -22.23
N ALA A 14 -21.71 -81.06 -22.19
CA ALA A 14 -22.16 -81.82 -23.35
C ALA A 14 -23.07 -80.98 -24.26
N SER A 15 -22.62 -80.76 -25.49
CA SER A 15 -23.40 -80.14 -26.56
C SER A 15 -24.64 -80.99 -26.87
N MET A 16 -25.78 -80.68 -26.24
CA MET A 16 -27.05 -81.34 -26.53
C MET A 16 -27.42 -81.07 -28.01
N GLY A 17 -27.26 -82.09 -28.86
CA GLY A 17 -27.78 -82.13 -30.22
C GLY A 17 -26.91 -81.57 -31.34
N LEU A 18 -25.64 -81.20 -31.10
CA LEU A 18 -24.71 -80.78 -32.16
C LEU A 18 -23.76 -81.93 -32.54
N ARG A 19 -23.41 -82.02 -33.83
CA ARG A 19 -22.41 -83.00 -34.31
C ARG A 19 -21.01 -82.66 -33.77
N PRO A 20 -20.13 -83.67 -33.57
CA PRO A 20 -18.73 -83.42 -33.23
C PRO A 20 -18.10 -82.50 -34.29
N LEU A 21 -17.18 -81.64 -33.86
CA LEU A 21 -16.45 -80.75 -34.77
C LEU A 21 -15.60 -81.58 -35.74
N SER A 22 -15.43 -81.07 -36.96
CA SER A 22 -14.61 -81.73 -37.97
C SER A 22 -13.14 -81.73 -37.51
N PRO A 23 -12.40 -82.85 -37.64
CA PRO A 23 -10.99 -82.91 -37.25
C PRO A 23 -10.07 -82.03 -38.13
N ASN A 24 -10.58 -81.50 -39.25
CA ASN A 24 -9.84 -80.69 -40.21
C ASN A 24 -10.13 -79.17 -40.07
N LEU A 25 -10.57 -78.70 -38.90
CA LEU A 25 -10.74 -77.26 -38.66
C LEU A 25 -9.41 -76.63 -38.26
N ASP A 26 -9.20 -75.38 -38.68
CA ASP A 26 -8.06 -74.59 -38.22
C ASP A 26 -8.13 -74.42 -36.68
N PRO A 27 -7.02 -74.51 -35.94
CA PRO A 27 -7.01 -74.42 -34.48
C PRO A 27 -7.71 -73.17 -33.93
N GLU A 28 -7.53 -72.02 -34.59
CA GLU A 28 -8.14 -70.74 -34.22
C GLU A 28 -9.67 -70.75 -34.42
N VAL A 29 -10.14 -71.42 -35.48
CA VAL A 29 -11.58 -71.58 -35.74
C VAL A 29 -12.19 -72.56 -34.76
N GLN A 30 -11.47 -73.62 -34.41
CA GLN A 30 -11.91 -74.60 -33.41
C GLN A 30 -12.08 -73.93 -32.04
N ALA A 31 -11.08 -73.18 -31.56
CA ALA A 31 -11.13 -72.48 -30.28
C ALA A 31 -12.33 -71.49 -30.20
N TRP A 32 -12.57 -70.71 -31.26
CA TRP A 32 -13.74 -69.83 -31.35
C TRP A 32 -15.07 -70.61 -31.29
N VAL A 33 -15.18 -71.72 -32.04
CA VAL A 33 -16.44 -72.47 -32.14
C VAL A 33 -16.74 -73.23 -30.85
N GLU A 34 -15.74 -73.70 -30.12
CA GLU A 34 -15.92 -74.33 -28.80
C GLU A 34 -16.54 -73.35 -27.80
N GLU A 35 -16.00 -72.13 -27.69
CA GLU A 35 -16.57 -71.07 -26.86
C GLU A 35 -17.97 -70.65 -27.33
N LEU A 36 -18.16 -70.50 -28.64
CA LEU A 36 -19.46 -70.15 -29.22
C LEU A 36 -20.52 -71.23 -28.96
N ARG A 37 -20.14 -72.52 -29.02
CA ARG A 37 -21.01 -73.65 -28.66
C ARG A 37 -21.32 -73.67 -27.17
N GLY A 38 -20.36 -73.30 -26.31
CA GLY A 38 -20.56 -73.13 -24.88
C GLY A 38 -21.64 -72.09 -24.57
N LEU A 39 -21.59 -70.94 -25.26
CA LEU A 39 -22.62 -69.90 -25.18
C LEU A 39 -23.96 -70.40 -25.75
N TRP A 40 -23.95 -71.09 -26.89
CA TRP A 40 -25.15 -71.64 -27.52
C TRP A 40 -25.88 -72.65 -26.64
N GLY A 41 -25.16 -73.53 -25.96
CA GLY A 41 -25.74 -74.55 -25.08
C GLY A 41 -26.61 -73.96 -23.97
N GLN A 42 -26.31 -72.72 -23.56
CA GLN A 42 -27.02 -72.01 -22.49
C GLN A 42 -28.26 -71.24 -23.00
N VAL A 43 -28.43 -71.10 -24.32
CA VAL A 43 -29.60 -70.44 -24.94
C VAL A 43 -30.86 -71.30 -24.81
N GLY A 44 -30.74 -72.63 -24.74
CA GLY A 44 -31.88 -73.53 -24.54
C GLY A 44 -32.94 -73.48 -25.65
N MET A 45 -32.56 -73.07 -26.87
CA MET A 45 -33.43 -73.04 -28.05
C MET A 45 -32.87 -73.93 -29.15
N SER A 46 -33.75 -74.47 -30.00
CA SER A 46 -33.30 -75.14 -31.24
C SER A 46 -32.82 -74.11 -32.26
N GLN A 47 -31.90 -74.52 -33.15
CA GLN A 47 -31.37 -73.66 -34.22
C GLN A 47 -32.48 -73.03 -35.07
N GLY A 48 -33.53 -73.80 -35.38
CA GLY A 48 -34.68 -73.32 -36.17
C GLY A 48 -35.56 -72.32 -35.43
N ARG A 49 -35.72 -72.47 -34.11
CA ARG A 49 -36.46 -71.51 -33.28
C ARG A 49 -35.69 -70.19 -33.16
N PHE A 50 -34.39 -70.26 -32.87
CA PHE A 50 -33.51 -69.09 -32.78
C PHE A 50 -33.48 -68.29 -34.09
N ALA A 51 -33.29 -68.99 -35.21
CA ALA A 51 -33.29 -68.41 -36.56
C ALA A 51 -34.54 -67.57 -36.83
N ARG A 52 -35.72 -68.10 -36.51
CA ARG A 52 -37.00 -67.39 -36.70
C ARG A 52 -37.17 -66.21 -35.74
N THR A 53 -36.84 -66.39 -34.47
CA THR A 53 -37.05 -65.35 -33.44
C THR A 53 -36.14 -64.15 -33.65
N TYR A 54 -34.91 -64.34 -34.13
CA TYR A 54 -33.91 -63.29 -34.26
C TYR A 54 -33.49 -63.01 -35.70
N HIS A 55 -34.32 -63.43 -36.66
CA HIS A 55 -34.15 -63.14 -38.09
C HIS A 55 -32.79 -63.57 -38.67
N PHE A 56 -32.27 -64.71 -38.23
CA PHE A 56 -31.10 -65.35 -38.85
C PHE A 56 -31.52 -66.50 -39.76
N ASP A 57 -30.75 -66.77 -40.81
CA ASP A 57 -30.92 -67.99 -41.61
C ASP A 57 -30.50 -69.22 -40.81
N LYS A 58 -31.37 -70.23 -40.70
CA LYS A 58 -31.07 -71.50 -39.99
C LYS A 58 -29.80 -72.17 -40.53
N SER A 59 -29.58 -72.12 -41.85
CA SER A 59 -28.37 -72.66 -42.47
C SER A 59 -27.11 -71.89 -42.09
N VAL A 60 -27.21 -70.58 -41.87
CA VAL A 60 -26.09 -69.73 -41.45
C VAL A 60 -25.75 -70.00 -39.98
N VAL A 61 -26.76 -70.07 -39.10
CA VAL A 61 -26.60 -70.46 -37.68
C VAL A 61 -25.91 -71.82 -37.56
N SER A 62 -26.34 -72.80 -38.35
CA SER A 62 -25.70 -74.12 -38.37
C SER A 62 -24.24 -74.06 -38.86
N ARG A 63 -23.93 -73.26 -39.90
CA ARG A 63 -22.56 -73.10 -40.37
C ARG A 63 -21.65 -72.41 -39.34
N TYR A 64 -22.17 -71.45 -38.57
CA TYR A 64 -21.45 -70.79 -37.47
C TYR A 64 -21.13 -71.78 -36.35
N LEU A 65 -22.14 -72.53 -35.89
CA LEU A 65 -21.98 -73.50 -34.81
C LEU A 65 -21.13 -74.72 -35.21
N ASN A 66 -20.83 -74.93 -36.48
CA ASN A 66 -19.97 -76.03 -36.95
C ASN A 66 -18.60 -75.56 -37.47
N GLY A 67 -18.28 -74.27 -37.37
CA GLY A 67 -17.01 -73.72 -37.84
C GLY A 67 -16.83 -73.67 -39.37
N HIS A 68 -17.85 -74.04 -40.14
CA HIS A 68 -17.79 -73.94 -41.60
C HIS A 68 -17.79 -72.49 -42.08
N ARG A 69 -18.35 -71.57 -41.28
CA ARG A 69 -18.33 -70.12 -41.49
C ARG A 69 -18.07 -69.42 -40.16
N VAL A 70 -17.32 -68.34 -40.17
CA VAL A 70 -17.20 -67.43 -39.01
C VAL A 70 -18.09 -66.21 -39.30
N PRO A 71 -18.84 -65.67 -38.31
CA PRO A 71 -19.62 -64.46 -38.51
C PRO A 71 -18.74 -63.28 -38.95
N GLY A 72 -19.15 -62.50 -39.97
CA GLY A 72 -18.43 -61.29 -40.41
C GLY A 72 -18.70 -60.05 -39.54
N ASP A 73 -19.67 -60.15 -38.64
CA ASP A 73 -20.00 -59.16 -37.62
C ASP A 73 -20.33 -59.82 -36.29
N GLN A 74 -20.43 -59.02 -35.23
CA GLN A 74 -20.71 -59.51 -33.89
C GLN A 74 -22.21 -59.67 -33.60
N SER A 75 -23.11 -59.37 -34.53
CA SER A 75 -24.57 -59.38 -34.26
C SER A 75 -25.07 -60.72 -33.71
N PHE A 76 -24.50 -61.81 -34.23
CA PHE A 76 -24.80 -63.16 -33.74
C PHE A 76 -24.31 -63.36 -32.31
N LEU A 77 -23.07 -62.96 -32.00
CA LEU A 77 -22.49 -63.06 -30.66
C LEU A 77 -23.22 -62.14 -29.66
N GLU A 78 -23.44 -60.88 -30.02
CA GLU A 78 -24.17 -59.90 -29.22
C GLU A 78 -25.57 -60.39 -28.88
N ARG A 79 -26.29 -61.01 -29.82
CA ARG A 79 -27.60 -61.58 -29.54
C ARG A 79 -27.53 -62.73 -28.55
N LEU A 80 -26.53 -63.61 -28.64
CA LEU A 80 -26.33 -64.68 -27.66
C LEU A 80 -26.04 -64.11 -26.27
N LEU A 81 -25.19 -63.09 -26.18
CA LEU A 81 -24.87 -62.41 -24.93
C LEU A 81 -26.07 -61.65 -24.35
N ALA A 82 -26.91 -61.03 -25.19
CA ALA A 82 -28.14 -60.36 -24.77
C ALA A 82 -29.15 -61.33 -24.16
N ILE A 83 -29.39 -62.47 -24.80
CA ILE A 83 -30.28 -63.53 -24.26
C ILE A 83 -29.76 -64.04 -22.90
N LYS A 84 -28.44 -64.09 -22.74
CA LYS A 84 -27.81 -64.52 -21.50
C LYS A 84 -27.99 -63.47 -20.39
N ALA A 85 -27.82 -62.19 -20.71
CA ALA A 85 -28.09 -61.08 -19.80
C ALA A 85 -29.58 -61.00 -19.40
N GLU A 86 -30.51 -61.20 -20.33
CA GLU A 86 -31.96 -61.30 -20.05
C GLU A 86 -32.30 -62.42 -19.05
N ARG A 87 -31.43 -63.41 -18.89
CA ARG A 87 -31.55 -64.52 -17.92
C ARG A 87 -30.72 -64.32 -16.65
N GLY A 88 -30.24 -63.11 -16.40
CA GLY A 88 -29.47 -62.75 -15.20
C GLY A 88 -28.02 -63.27 -15.18
N MET A 89 -27.50 -63.75 -16.32
CA MET A 89 -26.13 -64.26 -16.43
C MET A 89 -25.25 -63.27 -17.20
N GLU A 90 -24.94 -62.13 -16.60
CA GLU A 90 -24.09 -61.14 -17.25
C GLU A 90 -22.68 -61.69 -17.51
N VAL A 91 -22.17 -61.42 -18.71
CA VAL A 91 -20.81 -61.78 -19.12
C VAL A 91 -19.91 -60.58 -18.88
N SER A 92 -18.84 -60.79 -18.12
CA SER A 92 -17.91 -59.74 -17.75
C SER A 92 -17.20 -59.12 -18.96
N PRO A 93 -16.73 -57.87 -18.85
CA PRO A 93 -15.99 -57.20 -19.93
C PRO A 93 -14.76 -57.98 -20.40
N GLU A 94 -14.06 -58.67 -19.49
CA GLU A 94 -12.87 -59.47 -19.77
C GLU A 94 -13.21 -60.68 -20.66
N VAL A 95 -14.31 -61.38 -20.34
CA VAL A 95 -14.79 -62.51 -21.15
C VAL A 95 -15.26 -62.04 -22.53
N ARG A 96 -15.94 -60.89 -22.61
CA ARG A 96 -16.33 -60.30 -23.91
C ARG A 96 -15.12 -59.95 -24.77
N THR A 97 -14.07 -59.40 -24.15
CA THR A 97 -12.81 -59.07 -24.83
C THR A 97 -12.11 -60.33 -25.33
N HIS A 98 -12.09 -61.37 -24.51
CA HIS A 98 -11.55 -62.67 -24.89
C HIS A 98 -12.29 -63.30 -26.08
N LEU A 99 -13.63 -63.30 -26.04
CA LEU A 99 -14.46 -63.80 -27.14
C LEU A 99 -14.27 -62.99 -28.44
N ALA A 100 -14.15 -61.66 -28.34
CA ALA A 100 -13.87 -60.81 -29.48
C ALA A 100 -12.50 -61.10 -30.10
N LYS A 101 -11.48 -61.38 -29.28
CA LYS A 101 -10.16 -61.78 -29.73
C LYS A 101 -10.19 -63.11 -30.48
N LEU A 102 -10.81 -64.14 -29.91
CA LEU A 102 -10.95 -65.45 -30.56
C LEU A 102 -11.74 -65.35 -31.87
N TRP A 103 -12.79 -64.53 -31.89
CA TRP A 103 -13.57 -64.26 -33.10
C TRP A 103 -12.72 -63.63 -34.21
N LEU A 104 -11.92 -62.60 -33.91
CA LEU A 104 -11.03 -61.95 -34.88
C LEU A 104 -9.95 -62.91 -35.39
N GLU A 105 -9.36 -63.74 -34.52
CA GLU A 105 -8.38 -64.76 -34.90
C GLU A 105 -8.99 -65.82 -35.84
N ALA A 106 -10.18 -66.31 -35.52
CA ALA A 106 -10.92 -67.23 -36.38
C ALA A 106 -11.32 -66.61 -37.72
N LEU A 107 -11.74 -65.34 -37.72
CA LEU A 107 -12.09 -64.60 -38.94
C LEU A 107 -10.86 -64.38 -39.82
N ARG A 108 -9.69 -64.08 -39.22
CA ARG A 108 -8.41 -63.88 -39.91
C ARG A 108 -7.99 -65.12 -40.70
N VAL A 109 -8.10 -66.30 -40.09
CA VAL A 109 -7.66 -67.57 -40.71
C VAL A 109 -8.68 -68.05 -41.74
N ARG A 110 -9.97 -68.04 -41.41
CA ARG A 110 -11.02 -68.63 -42.25
C ARG A 110 -11.50 -67.72 -43.37
N HIS A 111 -11.57 -66.41 -43.14
CA HIS A 111 -12.07 -65.41 -44.10
C HIS A 111 -11.15 -64.17 -44.13
N PRO A 112 -9.91 -64.28 -44.66
CA PRO A 112 -8.91 -63.21 -44.58
C PRO A 112 -9.33 -61.86 -45.19
N HIS A 113 -10.20 -61.90 -46.21
CA HIS A 113 -10.76 -60.67 -46.81
C HIS A 113 -11.77 -60.00 -45.86
N GLU A 114 -12.69 -60.76 -45.27
CA GLU A 114 -13.67 -60.21 -44.31
C GLU A 114 -12.98 -59.65 -43.05
N TYR A 115 -11.91 -60.30 -42.59
CA TYR A 115 -11.06 -59.79 -41.51
C TYR A 115 -10.44 -58.43 -41.85
N ARG A 116 -9.80 -58.29 -43.02
CA ARG A 116 -9.20 -57.00 -43.44
C ARG A 116 -10.25 -55.89 -43.53
N VAL A 117 -11.42 -56.18 -44.11
CA VAL A 117 -12.52 -55.21 -44.20
C VAL A 117 -13.01 -54.81 -42.81
N ARG A 118 -13.10 -55.74 -41.86
CA ARG A 118 -13.48 -55.47 -40.47
C ARG A 118 -12.49 -54.52 -39.79
N ILE A 119 -11.20 -54.85 -39.80
CA ILE A 119 -10.16 -54.03 -39.15
C ILE A 119 -10.18 -52.60 -39.72
N VAL A 120 -10.18 -52.45 -41.05
CA VAL A 120 -10.21 -51.12 -41.69
C VAL A 120 -11.50 -50.36 -41.35
N ARG A 121 -12.65 -51.04 -41.25
CA ARG A 121 -13.92 -50.41 -40.86
C ARG A 121 -13.90 -49.92 -39.42
N ASP A 122 -13.34 -50.71 -38.51
CA ASP A 122 -13.27 -50.35 -37.10
C ASP A 122 -12.26 -49.20 -36.88
N GLU A 123 -11.11 -49.23 -37.57
CA GLU A 123 -10.15 -48.13 -37.60
C GLU A 123 -10.76 -46.85 -38.20
N LEU A 124 -11.50 -46.96 -39.32
CA LEU A 124 -12.19 -45.83 -39.92
C LEU A 124 -13.25 -45.25 -38.97
N HIS A 125 -14.00 -46.10 -38.27
CA HIS A 125 -14.97 -45.64 -37.28
C HIS A 125 -14.30 -44.88 -36.14
N ALA A 126 -13.22 -45.44 -35.58
CA ALA A 126 -12.44 -44.79 -34.52
C ALA A 126 -11.86 -43.45 -35.00
N ALA A 127 -11.32 -43.39 -36.22
CA ALA A 127 -10.79 -42.17 -36.80
C ALA A 127 -11.87 -41.10 -37.01
N VAL A 128 -13.06 -41.46 -37.49
CA VAL A 128 -14.19 -40.53 -37.67
C VAL A 128 -14.70 -40.02 -36.32
N VAL A 129 -14.79 -40.88 -35.30
CA VAL A 129 -15.18 -40.47 -33.94
C VAL A 129 -14.13 -39.52 -33.36
N GLY A 130 -12.85 -39.88 -33.46
CA GLY A 130 -11.74 -39.05 -32.99
C GLY A 130 -11.68 -37.69 -33.69
N GLN A 131 -11.91 -37.64 -35.00
CA GLN A 131 -12.00 -36.38 -35.75
C GLN A 131 -13.13 -35.49 -35.21
N ARG A 132 -14.33 -36.05 -35.02
CA ARG A 132 -15.48 -35.28 -34.48
C ARG A 132 -15.25 -34.79 -33.04
N GLU A 133 -14.52 -35.54 -32.24
CA GLU A 133 -14.12 -35.12 -30.90
C GLU A 133 -13.10 -33.98 -30.95
N ALA A 134 -12.10 -34.09 -31.82
CA ALA A 134 -11.13 -33.02 -32.05
C ALA A 134 -11.80 -31.74 -32.56
N ASP A 135 -12.74 -31.84 -33.51
CA ASP A 135 -13.48 -30.68 -34.05
C ASP A 135 -14.32 -30.00 -32.96
N ARG A 136 -14.99 -30.79 -32.11
CA ARG A 136 -15.77 -30.24 -30.98
C ARG A 136 -14.87 -29.55 -29.95
N TYR A 137 -13.71 -30.14 -29.66
CA TYR A 137 -12.74 -29.55 -28.74
C TYR A 137 -12.14 -28.26 -29.31
N ALA A 138 -11.80 -28.24 -30.59
CA ALA A 138 -11.33 -27.05 -31.29
C ALA A 138 -12.37 -25.92 -31.25
N ALA A 139 -13.63 -26.22 -31.58
CA ALA A 139 -14.72 -25.24 -31.51
C ALA A 139 -14.93 -24.69 -30.09
N HIS A 140 -14.78 -25.54 -29.05
CA HIS A 140 -14.84 -25.10 -27.66
C HIS A 140 -13.69 -24.12 -27.31
N LEU A 141 -12.47 -24.44 -27.74
CA LEU A 141 -11.31 -23.56 -27.52
C LEU A 141 -11.43 -22.24 -28.28
N GLU A 142 -11.95 -22.26 -29.51
CA GLU A 142 -12.21 -21.07 -30.31
C GLU A 142 -13.21 -20.13 -29.61
N GLU A 143 -14.29 -20.67 -29.03
CA GLU A 143 -15.25 -19.85 -28.27
C GLU A 143 -14.61 -19.27 -27.00
N GLN A 144 -13.83 -20.07 -26.27
CA GLN A 144 -13.10 -19.57 -25.09
C GLN A 144 -12.13 -18.45 -25.47
N LEU A 145 -11.38 -18.60 -26.56
CA LEU A 145 -10.46 -17.60 -27.06
C LEU A 145 -11.21 -16.33 -27.47
N ALA A 146 -12.31 -16.46 -28.22
CA ALA A 146 -13.15 -15.34 -28.64
C ALA A 146 -13.68 -14.56 -27.43
N GLU A 147 -14.12 -15.24 -26.37
CA GLU A 147 -14.57 -14.59 -25.14
C GLU A 147 -13.42 -13.86 -24.42
N ARG A 148 -12.23 -14.44 -24.33
CA ARG A 148 -11.06 -13.76 -23.75
C ARG A 148 -10.66 -12.52 -24.54
N ILE A 149 -10.69 -12.58 -25.87
CA ILE A 149 -10.43 -11.42 -26.74
C ILE A 149 -11.47 -10.32 -26.48
N ARG A 150 -12.76 -10.66 -26.39
CA ARG A 150 -13.83 -9.70 -26.07
C ARG A 150 -13.66 -9.07 -24.69
N GLN A 151 -13.32 -9.87 -23.67
CA GLN A 151 -13.05 -9.37 -22.31
C GLN A 151 -11.85 -8.43 -22.28
N HIS A 152 -10.75 -8.82 -22.90
CA HIS A 152 -9.55 -7.99 -23.00
C HIS A 152 -9.85 -6.67 -23.73
N GLY A 153 -10.60 -6.70 -24.83
CA GLY A 153 -11.02 -5.50 -25.55
C GLY A 153 -11.84 -4.53 -24.69
N ARG A 154 -12.79 -5.06 -23.90
CA ARG A 154 -13.60 -4.26 -22.96
C ARG A 154 -12.73 -3.59 -21.89
N LEU A 155 -11.80 -4.33 -21.29
CA LEU A 155 -10.89 -3.81 -20.27
C LEU A 155 -9.94 -2.75 -20.84
N LYS A 156 -9.38 -3.00 -22.03
CA LYS A 156 -8.52 -2.03 -22.72
C LYS A 156 -9.25 -0.72 -23.00
N ALA A 157 -10.47 -0.78 -23.53
CA ALA A 157 -11.27 0.41 -23.82
C ALA A 157 -11.66 1.17 -22.54
N ALA A 158 -11.95 0.48 -21.43
CA ALA A 158 -12.19 1.12 -20.14
C ALA A 158 -10.92 1.84 -19.64
N TRP A 159 -9.78 1.16 -19.66
CA TRP A 159 -8.50 1.74 -19.26
C TRP A 159 -8.11 2.97 -20.11
N GLU A 160 -8.32 2.93 -21.43
CA GLU A 160 -8.04 4.07 -22.31
C GLU A 160 -8.93 5.29 -21.97
N ARG A 161 -10.20 5.08 -21.62
CA ARG A 161 -11.10 6.16 -21.16
C ARG A 161 -10.64 6.75 -19.84
N ASP A 162 -10.36 5.91 -18.85
CA ASP A 162 -9.93 6.36 -17.52
C ASP A 162 -8.60 7.11 -17.63
N ARG A 163 -7.67 6.59 -18.43
CA ARG A 163 -6.39 7.27 -18.71
C ARG A 163 -6.60 8.63 -19.36
N ALA A 164 -7.50 8.74 -20.35
CA ALA A 164 -7.78 10.02 -21.00
C ALA A 164 -8.44 11.03 -20.05
N ALA A 165 -9.34 10.58 -19.17
CA ALA A 165 -9.98 11.43 -18.17
C ALA A 165 -8.96 11.97 -17.15
N LEU A 166 -8.12 11.09 -16.60
CA LEU A 166 -7.05 11.49 -15.67
C LEU A 166 -6.03 12.42 -16.33
N GLN A 167 -5.72 12.20 -17.60
CA GLN A 167 -4.83 13.07 -18.36
C GLN A 167 -5.43 14.48 -18.52
N ALA A 168 -6.72 14.59 -18.83
CA ALA A 168 -7.40 15.87 -18.95
C ALA A 168 -7.47 16.63 -17.61
N GLU A 169 -7.76 15.92 -16.50
CA GLU A 169 -7.76 16.52 -15.15
C GLU A 169 -6.38 17.04 -14.76
N ARG A 170 -5.32 16.25 -15.03
CA ARG A 170 -3.94 16.67 -14.81
C ARG A 170 -3.61 17.94 -15.60
N ASP A 171 -3.94 17.97 -16.88
CA ASP A 171 -3.64 19.10 -17.76
C ASP A 171 -4.43 20.36 -17.33
N GLN A 172 -5.66 20.20 -16.80
CA GLN A 172 -6.42 21.29 -16.19
C GLN A 172 -5.73 21.84 -14.94
N LEU A 173 -5.32 20.96 -14.00
CA LEU A 173 -4.63 21.37 -12.78
C LEU A 173 -3.30 22.06 -13.08
N GLU A 174 -2.57 21.58 -14.08
CA GLU A 174 -1.30 22.19 -14.51
C GLU A 174 -1.50 23.62 -15.05
N ALA A 175 -2.57 23.84 -15.83
CA ALA A 175 -2.97 25.17 -16.28
C ALA A 175 -3.37 26.08 -15.11
N GLU A 176 -4.15 25.57 -14.16
CA GLU A 176 -4.58 26.32 -12.97
C GLU A 176 -3.39 26.70 -12.06
N ILE A 177 -2.46 25.77 -11.82
CA ILE A 177 -1.22 26.04 -11.07
C ILE A 177 -0.41 27.13 -11.76
N THR A 178 -0.30 27.07 -13.09
CA THR A 178 0.44 28.08 -13.87
C THR A 178 -0.20 29.46 -13.73
N ASP A 179 -1.54 29.54 -13.82
CA ASP A 179 -2.28 30.79 -13.66
C ASP A 179 -2.14 31.35 -12.24
N LEU A 180 -2.39 30.53 -11.21
CA LEU A 180 -2.23 30.93 -9.80
C LEU A 180 -0.79 31.38 -9.49
N THR A 181 0.22 30.71 -10.05
CA THR A 181 1.62 31.10 -9.89
C THR A 181 1.89 32.47 -10.52
N SER A 182 1.32 32.73 -11.70
CA SER A 182 1.40 34.04 -12.35
C SER A 182 0.72 35.13 -11.52
N GLN A 183 -0.52 34.89 -11.07
CA GLN A 183 -1.28 35.80 -10.23
C GLN A 183 -0.54 36.12 -8.92
N LEU A 184 0.00 35.10 -8.25
CA LEU A 184 0.81 35.26 -7.04
C LEU A 184 2.06 36.10 -7.32
N GLY A 185 2.73 35.86 -8.46
CA GLY A 185 3.86 36.68 -8.90
C GLY A 185 3.50 38.15 -9.11
N HIS A 186 2.34 38.43 -9.72
CA HIS A 186 1.83 39.80 -9.86
C HIS A 186 1.45 40.43 -8.51
N ALA A 187 0.79 39.69 -7.63
CA ALA A 187 0.43 40.17 -6.30
C ALA A 187 1.67 40.54 -5.47
N ARG A 188 2.69 39.67 -5.48
CA ARG A 188 3.97 39.93 -4.81
C ARG A 188 4.68 41.17 -5.35
N ARG A 189 4.76 41.32 -6.68
CA ARG A 189 5.34 42.53 -7.29
C ARG A 189 4.62 43.81 -6.85
N ARG A 190 3.28 43.81 -6.88
CA ARG A 190 2.49 44.97 -6.41
C ARG A 190 2.70 45.26 -4.92
N ALA A 191 2.85 44.22 -4.09
CA ALA A 191 3.15 44.40 -2.68
C ALA A 191 4.52 45.07 -2.50
N THR A 192 5.55 44.61 -3.19
CA THR A 192 6.89 45.22 -3.18
C THR A 192 6.89 46.65 -3.72
N GLU A 193 6.19 46.90 -4.83
CA GLU A 193 6.03 48.26 -5.38
C GLU A 193 5.28 49.18 -4.41
N GLY A 194 4.25 48.66 -3.73
CA GLY A 194 3.51 49.38 -2.69
C GLY A 194 4.39 49.73 -1.49
N GLU A 195 5.17 48.77 -1.00
CA GLU A 195 6.13 48.97 0.10
C GLU A 195 7.19 50.01 -0.27
N GLN A 196 7.79 49.91 -1.46
CA GLN A 196 8.72 50.93 -1.97
C GLN A 196 8.06 52.31 -2.05
N ARG A 197 6.80 52.38 -2.49
CA ARG A 197 6.09 53.65 -2.58
C ARG A 197 5.78 54.23 -1.20
N CYS A 198 5.45 53.41 -0.20
CA CYS A 198 5.33 53.83 1.18
C CYS A 198 6.65 54.40 1.69
N GLN A 199 7.76 53.68 1.51
CA GLN A 199 9.10 54.14 1.90
C GLN A 199 9.49 55.48 1.24
N GLU A 200 9.23 55.65 -0.07
CA GLU A 200 9.45 56.92 -0.77
C GLU A 200 8.62 58.07 -0.19
N LEU A 201 7.34 57.78 0.12
CA LEU A 201 6.42 58.76 0.68
C LEU A 201 6.77 59.08 2.14
N GLU A 202 7.17 58.11 2.94
CA GLU A 202 7.68 58.27 4.30
C GLU A 202 8.97 59.09 4.29
N GLU A 203 9.90 58.86 3.35
CA GLU A 203 11.11 59.67 3.22
C GLU A 203 10.77 61.13 2.80
N LEU A 204 9.79 61.31 1.92
CA LEU A 204 9.27 62.63 1.56
C LEU A 204 8.58 63.30 2.74
N LEU A 205 7.75 62.57 3.48
CA LEU A 205 7.04 63.03 4.66
C LEU A 205 8.05 63.41 5.72
N TYR A 206 9.00 62.53 6.06
CA TYR A 206 10.12 62.80 6.94
C TYR A 206 10.90 64.03 6.48
N ARG A 207 11.20 64.22 5.18
CA ARG A 207 11.88 65.45 4.73
C ARG A 207 11.03 66.71 4.92
N LEU A 208 9.72 66.65 4.65
CA LEU A 208 8.80 67.78 4.78
C LEU A 208 8.49 68.10 6.24
N GLU A 209 8.26 67.07 7.05
CA GLU A 209 8.13 67.14 8.49
C GLU A 209 9.43 67.60 9.10
N THR A 210 10.61 67.09 8.73
CA THR A 210 11.91 67.60 9.21
C THR A 210 12.16 69.04 8.75
N PHE A 211 11.61 69.47 7.60
CA PHE A 211 11.60 70.87 7.19
C PHE A 211 10.70 71.73 8.09
N GLN A 212 9.58 71.18 8.59
CA GLN A 212 8.71 71.78 9.61
C GLN A 212 9.23 71.60 11.05
N SER A 213 10.01 70.56 11.35
CA SER A 213 10.55 70.18 12.66
C SER A 213 11.94 70.74 12.90
N ARG A 214 12.58 71.29 11.86
CA ARG A 214 13.55 72.39 12.02
C ARG A 214 12.89 73.62 12.67
N SER A 215 11.56 73.72 12.67
CA SER A 215 10.83 74.68 13.50
C SER A 215 10.33 74.11 14.84
N ASP A 216 10.09 72.78 14.98
CA ASP A 216 9.70 72.13 16.25
C ASP A 216 10.25 70.67 16.38
N GLY A 217 11.22 70.41 17.27
CA GLY A 217 12.06 69.18 17.23
C GLY A 217 11.67 67.98 18.11
N ILE A 218 11.09 66.91 17.53
CA ILE A 218 10.96 65.55 18.15
C ILE A 218 11.07 64.44 17.04
N PRO A 219 11.85 63.33 17.20
CA PRO A 219 12.00 62.27 16.16
C PRO A 219 11.01 61.06 16.28
N SER A 220 10.73 60.36 15.17
CA SER A 220 9.79 59.21 15.02
C SER A 220 10.40 57.82 15.30
N MET A 221 9.55 56.78 15.40
CA MET A 221 9.86 55.45 16.00
C MET A 221 10.28 54.33 15.02
N GLU A 222 10.00 54.47 13.72
CA GLU A 222 10.30 53.46 12.68
C GLU A 222 11.80 53.32 12.37
N SER A 223 12.64 54.23 12.86
CA SER A 223 14.08 54.19 12.68
C SER A 223 14.83 53.35 13.73
N ARG A 224 14.13 52.73 14.70
CA ARG A 224 14.74 52.01 15.82
C ARG A 224 14.94 50.53 15.50
N ASN A 225 16.16 50.03 15.68
CA ASN A 225 16.41 48.58 15.57
C ASN A 225 15.82 47.82 16.78
N TYR A 226 15.61 46.50 16.69
CA TYR A 226 15.00 45.71 17.78
C TYR A 226 15.71 45.86 19.14
N ALA A 227 17.03 46.05 19.18
CA ALA A 227 17.73 46.23 20.45
C ALA A 227 17.37 47.58 21.11
N GLU A 228 17.15 48.63 20.32
CA GLU A 228 16.68 49.93 20.85
C GLU A 228 15.23 49.85 21.36
N LEU A 229 14.39 49.04 20.71
CA LEU A 229 13.03 48.77 21.17
C LEU A 229 13.03 47.95 22.47
N GLU A 230 13.90 46.94 22.56
CA GLU A 230 14.07 46.12 23.75
C GLU A 230 14.59 46.94 24.94
N GLU A 231 15.54 47.86 24.70
CA GLU A 231 16.07 48.80 25.71
C GLU A 231 15.02 49.84 26.16
N SER A 232 14.17 50.29 25.25
CA SER A 232 13.10 51.27 25.56
C SER A 232 11.88 50.65 26.22
N ALA A 233 11.75 49.33 26.21
CA ALA A 233 10.59 48.65 26.77
C ALA A 233 10.55 48.79 28.29
N SER A 234 9.35 49.05 28.82
CA SER A 234 9.05 48.97 30.25
C SER A 234 8.62 47.56 30.68
N LEU A 235 8.09 46.78 29.73
CA LEU A 235 7.64 45.41 29.92
C LEU A 235 7.85 44.62 28.63
N ILE A 236 8.48 43.46 28.77
CA ILE A 236 8.79 42.50 27.71
C ILE A 236 8.10 41.19 28.07
N ARG A 237 7.23 40.71 27.19
CA ARG A 237 6.62 39.38 27.31
C ARG A 237 7.12 38.52 26.16
N THR A 238 7.65 37.34 26.43
CA THR A 238 8.24 36.51 25.36
C THR A 238 7.84 35.05 25.50
N TYR A 239 7.48 34.43 24.39
CA TYR A 239 7.20 33.00 24.31
C TYR A 239 8.32 32.28 23.54
N GLY A 240 9.13 31.50 24.25
CA GLY A 240 10.21 30.70 23.67
C GLY A 240 9.75 29.27 23.35
N LEU A 241 9.54 28.97 22.07
CA LEU A 241 9.06 27.66 21.61
C LEU A 241 10.18 26.66 21.30
N HIS A 242 11.20 27.10 20.56
CA HIS A 242 12.27 26.20 20.07
C HIS A 242 13.57 26.30 20.84
N PHE A 243 13.83 27.48 21.42
CA PHE A 243 15.04 27.82 22.14
C PHE A 243 14.68 28.72 23.33
N VAL A 244 15.54 28.76 24.33
CA VAL A 244 15.42 29.72 25.44
C VAL A 244 15.45 31.15 24.87
N PRO A 245 14.58 32.08 25.31
CA PRO A 245 14.58 33.47 24.84
C PRO A 245 15.96 34.12 24.97
N ALA A 246 16.36 34.92 23.97
CA ALA A 246 17.71 35.47 23.86
C ALA A 246 18.17 36.26 25.10
N LEU A 247 17.25 36.92 25.81
CA LEU A 247 17.51 37.66 27.03
C LEU A 247 17.86 36.79 28.26
N LEU A 248 17.65 35.47 28.14
CA LEU A 248 17.85 34.49 29.21
C LEU A 248 18.91 33.44 28.83
N GLN A 249 19.67 33.65 27.75
CA GLN A 249 20.68 32.69 27.28
C GLN A 249 22.04 32.93 27.95
N THR A 250 22.78 31.86 28.24
CA THR A 250 24.20 31.96 28.57
C THR A 250 25.04 32.20 27.32
N GLU A 251 26.28 32.66 27.50
CA GLU A 251 27.25 32.83 26.40
C GLU A 251 27.44 31.51 25.62
N GLY A 252 27.63 30.39 26.34
CA GLY A 252 27.77 29.07 25.75
C GLY A 252 26.55 28.65 24.94
N TYR A 253 25.35 28.78 25.51
CA TYR A 253 24.11 28.43 24.80
C TYR A 253 23.89 29.32 23.56
N ALA A 254 24.13 30.62 23.69
CA ALA A 254 24.01 31.56 22.58
C ALA A 254 24.96 31.23 21.42
N SER A 255 26.20 30.86 21.72
CA SER A 255 27.20 30.45 20.72
C SER A 255 26.73 29.27 19.90
N GLU A 256 26.22 28.23 20.56
CA GLU A 256 25.69 27.02 19.92
C GLU A 256 24.48 27.31 19.03
N ILE A 257 23.54 28.14 19.49
CA ILE A 257 22.39 28.55 18.67
C ILE A 257 22.83 29.33 17.41
N ILE A 258 23.77 30.27 17.55
CA ILE A 258 24.24 31.08 16.42
C ILE A 258 24.98 30.20 15.39
N ARG A 259 25.71 29.18 15.85
CA ARG A 259 26.35 28.17 14.99
C ARG A 259 25.31 27.32 14.25
N LEU A 260 24.23 26.91 14.92
CA LEU A 260 23.16 26.11 14.31
C LEU A 260 22.34 26.89 13.28
N SER A 261 22.12 28.19 13.49
CA SER A 261 21.27 29.01 12.62
C SER A 261 21.96 29.53 11.35
N SER A 262 23.28 29.34 11.20
CA SER A 262 24.07 30.07 10.21
C SER A 262 25.08 29.19 9.49
N THR A 263 24.81 28.84 8.23
CA THR A 263 25.80 28.18 7.37
C THR A 263 26.83 29.22 6.87
N GLY A 264 28.05 29.20 7.41
CA GLY A 264 29.18 29.93 6.81
C GLY A 264 29.73 31.15 7.58
N PHE A 265 29.34 31.38 8.84
CA PHE A 265 30.04 32.36 9.67
C PHE A 265 31.39 31.84 10.16
N THR A 266 32.37 32.75 10.22
CA THR A 266 33.66 32.51 10.87
C THR A 266 33.51 32.55 12.40
N ASP A 267 34.45 31.94 13.13
CA ASP A 267 34.42 31.97 14.61
C ASP A 267 34.42 33.40 15.16
N GLN A 268 35.14 34.33 14.52
CA GLN A 268 35.18 35.74 14.91
C GLN A 268 33.81 36.42 14.77
N GLU A 269 33.05 36.09 13.73
CA GLU A 269 31.70 36.61 13.49
C GLU A 269 30.66 36.02 14.46
N ILE A 270 30.87 34.79 14.93
CA ILE A 270 30.07 34.17 15.98
C ILE A 270 30.35 34.87 17.30
N ASP A 271 31.62 35.02 17.69
CA ASP A 271 32.03 35.70 18.93
C ASP A 271 31.48 37.13 19.01
N GLN A 272 31.52 37.87 17.89
CA GLN A 272 30.97 39.22 17.83
C GLN A 272 29.46 39.24 18.09
N ARG A 273 28.70 38.31 17.49
CA ARG A 273 27.24 38.21 17.68
C ARG A 273 26.89 37.77 19.10
N VAL A 274 27.65 36.83 19.66
CA VAL A 274 27.51 36.40 21.06
C VAL A 274 27.70 37.59 21.99
N ARG A 275 28.79 38.36 21.82
CA ARG A 275 29.04 39.58 22.61
C ARG A 275 27.90 40.58 22.51
N LEU A 276 27.40 40.86 21.31
CA LEU A 276 26.26 41.75 21.12
C LEU A 276 25.00 41.25 21.84
N ARG A 277 24.75 39.93 21.84
CA ARG A 277 23.63 39.33 22.57
C ARG A 277 23.82 39.42 24.09
N MET A 278 25.02 39.17 24.61
CA MET A 278 25.30 39.25 26.05
C MET A 278 25.19 40.69 26.56
N ASN A 279 25.72 41.67 25.82
CA ASN A 279 25.58 43.09 26.17
C ASN A 279 24.11 43.52 26.27
N ARG A 280 23.24 42.98 25.41
CA ARG A 280 21.81 43.26 25.46
C ARG A 280 21.11 42.73 26.72
N GLN A 281 21.61 41.67 27.33
CA GLN A 281 21.02 41.13 28.57
C GLN A 281 21.22 42.05 29.77
N GLU A 282 22.21 42.95 29.73
CA GLU A 282 22.50 43.85 30.83
C GLU A 282 21.30 44.75 31.18
N ILE A 283 20.39 44.98 30.23
CA ILE A 283 19.15 45.74 30.45
C ILE A 283 18.31 45.17 31.60
N LEU A 284 18.39 43.87 31.90
CA LEU A 284 17.61 43.22 32.96
C LEU A 284 18.08 43.57 34.37
N THR A 285 19.30 44.12 34.51
CA THR A 285 19.93 44.39 35.82
C THR A 285 20.19 45.87 36.08
N GLY A 286 20.06 46.71 35.05
CA GLY A 286 20.35 48.15 35.13
C GLY A 286 19.25 49.01 35.78
N PRO A 287 19.55 50.28 36.09
CA PRO A 287 18.53 51.26 36.46
C PRO A 287 17.51 51.41 35.34
N GLY A 288 16.22 51.23 35.64
CA GLY A 288 15.17 51.26 34.62
C GLY A 288 14.88 49.92 33.95
N ALA A 289 15.47 48.81 34.42
CA ALA A 289 15.26 47.48 33.85
C ALA A 289 13.78 47.16 33.56
N PRO A 290 13.46 46.57 32.39
CA PRO A 290 12.09 46.17 32.05
C PRO A 290 11.61 45.07 32.98
N PHE A 291 10.29 44.96 33.11
CA PHE A 291 9.70 43.70 33.57
C PHE A 291 9.81 42.68 32.43
N LEU A 292 10.47 41.55 32.67
CA LEU A 292 10.52 40.43 31.73
C LEU A 292 9.58 39.32 32.21
N TRP A 293 8.65 38.90 31.37
CA TRP A 293 7.85 37.72 31.57
C TRP A 293 8.08 36.74 30.41
N ALA A 294 8.83 35.68 30.69
CA ALA A 294 9.12 34.62 29.73
C ALA A 294 8.25 33.39 30.01
N ALA A 295 7.50 32.95 29.00
CA ALA A 295 6.94 31.62 28.94
C ALA A 295 7.84 30.76 28.04
N ILE A 296 8.31 29.63 28.51
CA ILE A 296 9.25 28.76 27.78
C ILE A 296 8.63 27.39 27.61
N ASP A 297 8.58 26.87 26.39
CA ASP A 297 8.15 25.51 26.13
C ASP A 297 9.14 24.50 26.73
N GLU A 298 8.63 23.48 27.42
CA GLU A 298 9.47 22.43 27.99
C GLU A 298 10.36 21.75 26.93
N GLY A 299 9.90 21.68 25.68
CA GLY A 299 10.68 21.17 24.55
C GLY A 299 11.92 22.00 24.24
N ALA A 300 11.90 23.32 24.48
CA ALA A 300 13.07 24.17 24.34
C ALA A 300 14.15 23.88 25.41
N LEU A 301 13.74 23.38 26.58
CA LEU A 301 14.64 23.00 27.67
C LEU A 301 15.15 21.56 27.54
N ARG A 302 14.35 20.65 26.98
CA ARG A 302 14.72 19.25 26.78
C ARG A 302 15.57 19.01 25.53
N ARG A 303 15.53 19.91 24.55
CA ARG A 303 16.34 19.79 23.33
C ARG A 303 17.82 20.03 23.67
N PRO A 304 18.73 19.09 23.37
CA PRO A 304 20.15 19.28 23.63
C PRO A 304 20.71 20.37 22.70
N ILE A 305 21.26 21.43 23.30
CA ILE A 305 21.98 22.50 22.62
C ILE A 305 23.40 22.54 23.19
N GLY A 306 24.40 22.32 22.34
CA GLY A 306 25.77 22.12 22.78
C GLY A 306 25.96 20.84 23.58
N ASP A 307 27.00 20.83 24.40
CA ASP A 307 27.31 19.74 25.32
C ASP A 307 26.48 19.81 26.63
N PRO A 308 26.52 18.77 27.48
CA PRO A 308 25.80 18.77 28.75
C PRO A 308 26.20 19.91 29.70
N GLU A 309 27.44 20.40 29.64
CA GLU A 309 27.91 21.52 30.48
C GLU A 309 27.27 22.84 30.07
N VAL A 310 27.10 23.08 28.76
CA VAL A 310 26.36 24.23 28.23
C VAL A 310 24.92 24.23 28.74
N MET A 311 24.24 23.07 28.69
CA MET A 311 22.86 22.95 29.18
C MET A 311 22.77 23.13 30.71
N ARG A 312 23.73 22.58 31.48
CA ARG A 312 23.81 22.81 32.95
C ARG A 312 24.00 24.29 33.26
N GLY A 313 24.91 24.95 32.56
CA GLY A 313 25.13 26.39 32.68
C GLY A 313 23.84 27.16 32.38
N GLN A 314 23.13 26.77 31.33
CA GLN A 314 21.86 27.37 30.94
C GLN A 314 20.77 27.21 32.02
N PHE A 315 20.59 26.02 32.59
CA PHE A 315 19.58 25.82 33.64
C PHE A 315 19.93 26.56 34.94
N LYS A 316 21.20 26.54 35.37
CA LYS A 316 21.67 27.34 36.52
C LYS A 316 21.39 28.83 36.30
N HIS A 317 21.67 29.32 35.09
CA HIS A 317 21.41 30.70 34.74
C HIS A 317 19.92 31.07 34.79
N LEU A 318 19.02 30.22 34.28
CA LEU A 318 17.58 30.43 34.38
C LEU A 318 17.10 30.48 35.85
N ILE A 319 17.67 29.63 36.72
CA ILE A 319 17.39 29.67 38.16
C ILE A 319 17.84 31.00 38.75
N GLU A 320 19.05 31.48 38.46
CA GLU A 320 19.51 32.79 38.95
C GLU A 320 18.65 33.95 38.41
N MET A 321 18.28 33.92 37.13
CA MET A 321 17.41 34.93 36.52
C MET A 321 16.01 34.95 37.16
N SER A 322 15.46 33.79 37.54
CA SER A 322 14.18 33.71 38.23
C SER A 322 14.17 34.38 39.62
N ARG A 323 15.34 34.67 40.20
CA ARG A 323 15.49 35.39 41.47
C ARG A 323 15.46 36.90 41.32
N LEU A 324 15.59 37.43 40.09
CA LEU A 324 15.52 38.87 39.86
C LEU A 324 14.07 39.37 40.04
N PRO A 325 13.87 40.51 40.74
CA PRO A 325 12.52 40.97 41.12
C PRO A 325 11.64 41.35 39.93
N LYS A 326 12.22 41.62 38.77
CA LYS A 326 11.52 42.01 37.54
C LYS A 326 11.49 40.91 36.49
N VAL A 327 11.96 39.71 36.80
CA VAL A 327 11.99 38.59 35.85
C VAL A 327 11.04 37.50 36.34
N THR A 328 10.12 37.10 35.49
CA THR A 328 9.21 35.96 35.71
C THR A 328 9.45 34.95 34.61
N ILE A 329 9.76 33.71 34.99
CA ILE A 329 9.96 32.60 34.05
C ILE A 329 8.93 31.53 34.38
N GLN A 330 8.13 31.14 33.40
CA GLN A 330 7.18 30.03 33.49
C GLN A 330 7.50 29.00 32.43
N ILE A 331 7.38 27.72 32.78
CA ILE A 331 7.57 26.62 31.84
C ILE A 331 6.23 26.05 31.42
N MET A 332 6.02 25.88 30.12
CA MET A 332 4.85 25.21 29.56
C MET A 332 5.15 23.70 29.47
N PRO A 333 4.55 22.86 30.34
CA PRO A 333 4.88 21.45 30.40
C PRO A 333 4.31 20.64 29.22
N PHE A 334 4.97 19.54 28.88
CA PHE A 334 4.46 18.55 27.94
C PHE A 334 3.18 17.88 28.46
N GLY A 335 2.23 17.66 27.55
CA GLY A 335 0.97 16.98 27.87
C GLY A 335 -0.15 17.92 28.36
N TYR A 336 0.04 19.24 28.28
CA TYR A 336 -1.05 20.19 28.47
C TYR A 336 -2.11 20.05 27.35
N GLN A 337 -3.38 19.91 27.72
CA GLN A 337 -4.50 19.59 26.82
C GLN A 337 -5.30 20.81 26.34
N GLY A 338 -4.84 22.04 26.64
CA GLY A 338 -5.49 23.25 26.13
C GLY A 338 -5.16 23.53 24.68
N ARG A 339 -5.87 24.50 24.09
CA ARG A 339 -5.63 24.97 22.73
C ARG A 339 -4.29 25.70 22.71
N VAL A 340 -3.20 24.97 22.50
CA VAL A 340 -1.89 25.56 22.23
C VAL A 340 -2.09 26.58 21.13
N SER A 341 -1.68 27.82 21.40
CA SER A 341 -1.65 28.88 20.39
C SER A 341 -0.97 28.32 19.15
N GLU A 342 -1.69 28.22 18.03
CA GLU A 342 -1.18 27.69 16.75
C GLU A 342 -0.05 28.55 16.14
N GLY A 343 0.46 29.56 16.88
CA GLY A 343 1.52 30.48 16.49
C GLY A 343 2.91 30.09 17.03
N GLY A 344 3.95 30.53 16.32
CA GLY A 344 5.36 30.35 16.70
C GLY A 344 5.81 31.22 17.88
N ALA A 345 7.12 31.32 18.09
CA ALA A 345 7.70 32.21 19.10
C ALA A 345 7.43 33.69 18.78
N PHE A 346 7.16 34.50 19.80
CA PHE A 346 6.93 35.94 19.66
C PHE A 346 7.32 36.70 20.93
N THR A 347 7.54 38.01 20.80
CA THR A 347 7.79 38.93 21.91
C THR A 347 6.84 40.12 21.83
N ILE A 348 6.25 40.54 22.95
CA ILE A 348 5.43 41.73 23.07
C ILE A 348 6.19 42.76 23.91
N LEU A 349 6.42 43.93 23.34
CA LEU A 349 7.09 45.07 23.96
C LEU A 349 6.05 46.12 24.33
N ARG A 350 6.09 46.58 25.58
CA ARG A 350 5.28 47.71 26.06
C ARG A 350 6.20 48.82 26.56
N PHE A 351 5.94 50.03 26.10
CA PHE A 351 6.77 51.20 26.41
C PHE A 351 6.16 52.03 27.55
N SER A 352 6.99 52.83 28.21
CA SER A 352 6.55 53.69 29.32
C SER A 352 5.94 55.01 28.84
N GLU A 353 6.30 55.41 27.63
CA GLU A 353 5.88 56.63 26.95
C GLU A 353 4.45 56.48 26.45
N ARG A 354 3.56 57.38 26.90
CA ARG A 354 2.11 57.31 26.61
C ARG A 354 1.71 57.31 25.13
N ASN A 355 2.62 57.73 24.25
CA ASN A 355 2.34 57.87 22.83
C ASN A 355 2.93 56.73 22.00
N LEU A 356 3.51 55.71 22.65
CA LEU A 356 4.06 54.55 21.96
C LEU A 356 3.10 53.36 22.03
N PRO A 357 2.68 52.81 20.88
CA PRO A 357 1.87 51.60 20.87
C PRO A 357 2.67 50.42 21.42
N ASP A 358 1.97 49.49 22.06
CA ASP A 358 2.53 48.17 22.34
C ASP A 358 2.88 47.50 21.00
N MET A 359 3.94 46.70 20.97
CA MET A 359 4.45 46.13 19.72
C MET A 359 4.68 44.64 19.85
N VAL A 360 4.35 43.88 18.82
CA VAL A 360 4.69 42.46 18.69
C VAL A 360 5.86 42.30 17.73
N TYR A 361 6.89 41.62 18.19
CA TYR A 361 8.03 41.16 17.43
C TYR A 361 7.90 39.67 17.14
N VAL A 362 7.91 39.30 15.86
CA VAL A 362 7.93 37.90 15.40
C VAL A 362 9.12 37.70 14.48
N GLU A 363 9.98 36.75 14.83
CA GLU A 363 11.14 36.38 14.02
C GLU A 363 10.87 35.06 13.29
N ASN A 364 10.91 35.12 11.96
CA ASN A 364 10.82 33.96 11.07
C ASN A 364 12.19 33.69 10.44
N LEU A 365 12.32 32.53 9.79
CA LEU A 365 13.57 32.10 9.16
C LEU A 365 14.21 33.15 8.20
N THR A 366 13.37 33.92 7.49
CA THR A 366 13.84 34.86 6.46
C THR A 366 13.35 36.29 6.65
N SER A 367 12.54 36.56 7.67
CA SER A 367 11.95 37.88 7.89
C SER A 367 11.63 38.13 9.36
N THR A 368 11.56 39.40 9.71
CA THR A 368 11.12 39.88 11.01
C THR A 368 9.87 40.73 10.81
N MET A 369 8.87 40.54 11.66
CA MET A 369 7.65 41.34 11.66
C MET A 369 7.56 42.15 12.95
N TYR A 370 7.27 43.44 12.80
CA TYR A 370 6.91 44.34 13.89
C TYR A 370 5.45 44.73 13.67
N LEU A 371 4.58 44.38 14.61
CA LEU A 371 3.15 44.69 14.56
C LEU A 371 2.81 45.66 15.68
N ASP A 372 2.26 46.82 15.33
CA ASP A 372 1.84 47.85 16.27
C ASP A 372 0.34 48.22 16.12
N ASP A 373 -0.38 47.53 15.21
CA ASP A 373 -1.84 47.60 15.12
C ASP A 373 -2.46 47.06 16.44
N PRO A 374 -3.21 47.88 17.19
CA PRO A 374 -3.83 47.47 18.44
C PRO A 374 -4.66 46.19 18.33
N GLU A 375 -5.36 45.94 17.22
CA GLU A 375 -6.19 44.73 17.06
C GLU A 375 -5.34 43.47 16.95
N GLU A 376 -4.20 43.53 16.25
CA GLU A 376 -3.26 42.43 16.13
C GLU A 376 -2.51 42.18 17.43
N VAL A 377 -2.00 43.24 18.06
CA VAL A 377 -1.32 43.17 19.37
C VAL A 377 -2.23 42.52 20.42
N ASP A 378 -3.51 42.86 20.43
CA ASP A 378 -4.51 42.28 21.32
C ASP A 378 -4.69 40.75 21.13
N VAL A 379 -4.55 40.23 19.90
CA VAL A 379 -4.55 38.79 19.62
C VAL A 379 -3.37 38.12 20.31
N TYR A 380 -2.15 38.63 20.12
CA TYR A 380 -0.95 38.07 20.75
C TYR A 380 -0.98 38.19 22.27
N MET A 381 -1.50 39.30 22.79
CA MET A 381 -1.68 39.49 24.24
C MET A 381 -2.63 38.45 24.84
N ARG A 382 -3.77 38.15 24.20
CA ARG A 382 -4.68 37.08 24.64
C ARG A 382 -4.02 35.71 24.58
N SER A 383 -3.26 35.43 23.52
CA SER A 383 -2.52 34.18 23.37
C SER A 383 -1.46 34.03 24.47
N PHE A 384 -0.66 35.07 24.74
CA PHE A 384 0.33 35.06 25.81
C PHE A 384 -0.29 34.83 27.19
N ASN A 385 -1.39 35.53 27.50
CA ASN A 385 -2.08 35.34 28.77
C ASN A 385 -2.59 33.90 28.95
N THR A 386 -3.09 33.29 27.87
CA THR A 386 -3.54 31.90 27.87
C THR A 386 -2.35 30.96 28.11
N LEU A 387 -1.23 31.16 27.41
CA LEU A 387 0.01 30.41 27.63
C LEU A 387 0.48 30.48 29.08
N CYS A 388 0.40 31.63 29.73
CA CYS A 388 0.80 31.80 31.13
C CYS A 388 -0.14 31.11 32.13
N ILE A 389 -1.44 31.04 31.83
CA ILE A 389 -2.42 30.27 32.62
C ILE A 389 -2.14 28.77 32.51
N ASP A 390 -1.74 28.34 31.31
CA ASP A 390 -1.50 26.95 30.95
C ASP A 390 -0.11 26.46 31.39
N SER A 391 0.83 27.39 31.56
CA SER A 391 2.16 27.13 32.07
C SER A 391 2.14 26.86 33.58
N MET A 392 3.16 26.17 34.08
CA MET A 392 3.31 26.02 35.53
C MET A 392 3.49 27.39 36.20
N GLU A 393 3.00 27.50 37.43
CA GLU A 393 3.23 28.70 38.23
C GLU A 393 4.74 28.95 38.37
N ALA A 394 5.17 30.21 38.28
CA ALA A 394 6.58 30.58 38.27
C ALA A 394 7.38 30.05 39.49
N LYS A 395 6.70 29.82 40.63
CA LYS A 395 7.32 29.25 41.84
C LYS A 395 7.81 27.80 41.64
N TYR A 396 7.21 27.03 40.74
CA TYR A 396 7.58 25.64 40.43
C TYR A 396 8.63 25.53 39.32
N THR A 397 8.89 26.62 38.58
CA THR A 397 9.93 26.67 37.54
C THR A 397 11.30 26.25 38.07
N VAL A 398 11.68 26.72 39.25
CA VAL A 398 12.98 26.38 39.87
C VAL A 398 13.08 24.89 40.19
N GLU A 399 12.00 24.29 40.70
CA GLU A 399 11.96 22.86 41.03
C GLU A 399 12.17 21.98 39.79
N LEU A 400 11.55 22.34 38.65
CA LEU A 400 11.73 21.65 37.38
C LEU A 400 13.16 21.83 36.83
N LEU A 401 13.71 23.03 36.89
CA LEU A 401 15.07 23.29 36.43
C LEU A 401 16.11 22.54 37.28
N ASP A 402 15.89 22.43 38.59
CA ASP A 402 16.71 21.60 39.48
C ASP A 402 16.60 20.10 39.14
N GLU A 403 15.43 19.63 38.72
CA GLU A 403 15.25 18.26 38.22
C GLU A 403 16.07 18.03 36.93
N PHE A 404 16.00 18.94 35.96
CA PHE A 404 16.82 18.85 34.75
C PHE A 404 18.32 18.87 35.06
N LEU A 405 18.76 19.69 36.01
CA LEU A 405 20.15 19.69 36.47
C LEU A 405 20.57 18.30 37.00
N ARG A 406 19.81 17.70 37.90
CA ARG A 406 20.10 16.36 38.44
C ARG A 406 20.16 15.28 37.35
N LEU A 407 19.25 15.33 36.37
CA LEU A 407 19.22 14.37 35.26
C LEU A 407 20.46 14.48 34.37
N THR A 408 20.92 15.70 34.09
CA THR A 408 22.17 15.88 33.35
C THR A 408 23.38 15.35 34.12
N GLU A 409 23.43 15.48 35.45
CA GLU A 409 24.53 14.95 36.27
C GLU A 409 24.57 13.41 36.31
N GLN A 410 23.41 12.75 36.32
CA GLN A 410 23.32 11.28 36.31
C GLN A 410 23.72 10.65 34.97
N THR A 411 23.54 11.39 33.87
CA THR A 411 23.89 10.92 32.53
C THR A 411 25.41 10.82 32.34
N ASP A 412 26.20 11.67 33.02
CA ASP A 412 27.66 11.60 33.02
C ASP A 412 28.23 10.49 33.93
N ALA A 413 27.45 9.98 34.90
CA ALA A 413 27.88 8.93 35.81
C ALA A 413 27.77 7.50 35.22
N HIS A 414 27.21 7.37 34.02
CA HIS A 414 26.99 6.10 33.31
C HIS A 414 27.78 5.97 31.98
N LEU A 415 28.67 6.92 31.69
CA LEU A 415 29.73 6.85 30.69
C LEU A 415 31.08 6.69 31.39
#